data_AF-A0A1V6N494-F1
#
_entry.id   AF-A0A1V6N494-F1
#
_cell.length_a   1.000
_cell.length_b   1.000
_cell.length_c   1.000
_cell.angle_alpha   90.00
_cell.angle_beta   90.00
_cell.angle_gamma   90.00
#
_symmetry.space_group_name_H-M   'P 1'
#
loop_
_entity.id
_entity.type
_entity.pdbx_description
1 polymer ?
#
loop_
_entity_poly.entity_id
_entity_poly.type
_entity_poly.pdbx_seq_one_letter_code
_entity_poly.pdbx_strand_id
1 'polypeptide(L)'
;MSESQEKIIEILRIINEYDKPVGARVVSKELISRGYDLGERTIRYHMQILDEKGFTKKVGYSGRKLTNYGKLQLKNGLIYDHVDFVFSKFEEMIYQTDFDYETKKGNLVVNVSSVTLKDSELNKKEKNPIETMRSVFSSGLHISPYIGLKTRNIENSDSKEYLIRTICGTTIDGIFLKKGIPSLPIYGGLIKVKNYVPQRFTELISYKKTSITPINAFIADGMTSVLDVIETGNGVIPANFRVIPKDSLEKTKAILGDLNKIGIDGVISIGEGGEKVLGINVNESMAGIAIIAGITPLCTLKELDYPIEMKISDEMASFENLKPAHNVLRKRKNSTNNNSKKLQKNSILKPSAKEKELKVSFLLSKAWNLIQNVDFDVETCEGKLITNLSYVDRSDLEESIEIMKKSYKLSKRYLSPYYKIVEPEKGTEYYENNKVGIATICSLSSDGVLINKGIMSTPKYGGLLEIGKNPFFTELISYDGSSIDPHEIFIFKNMTYVLNKSNHDENYLNNPDYNFDINGSKKILASIKEVPFIARDKTKEILDRMEKIKLPIFKIGKPRELVYNAKVDRYNFGFVTGSGLNQIAAIKESGIDVNIKAVQGTIEIDEMELL
;
A
#
# COMPACT_ATOMS: atom_id res chain seq x y z
N MET A 1 -21.67 -3.74 16.02
CA MET A 1 -20.66 -4.27 16.96
C MET A 1 -21.31 -4.52 18.30
N SER A 2 -20.99 -5.63 18.96
CA SER A 2 -21.10 -5.67 20.41
C SER A 2 -19.79 -5.14 20.98
N GLU A 3 -19.88 -4.26 21.96
CA GLU A 3 -18.76 -3.66 22.70
C GLU A 3 -17.74 -4.71 23.19
N SER A 4 -18.19 -5.96 23.36
CA SER A 4 -17.37 -7.10 23.79
C SER A 4 -16.31 -7.57 22.78
N GLN A 5 -16.48 -7.37 21.47
CA GLN A 5 -15.50 -7.85 20.48
C GLN A 5 -14.29 -6.93 20.36
N GLU A 6 -14.49 -5.61 20.37
CA GLU A 6 -13.41 -4.61 20.38
C GLU A 6 -12.52 -4.77 21.63
N LYS A 7 -13.15 -4.95 22.80
CA LYS A 7 -12.46 -5.20 24.08
C LYS A 7 -11.56 -6.44 24.05
N ILE A 8 -11.97 -7.50 23.36
CA ILE A 8 -11.18 -8.75 23.24
C ILE A 8 -9.95 -8.54 22.35
N ILE A 9 -10.07 -7.76 21.27
CA ILE A 9 -8.95 -7.45 20.38
C ILE A 9 -7.93 -6.57 21.09
N GLU A 10 -8.36 -5.55 21.84
CA GLU A 10 -7.43 -4.71 22.62
C GLU A 10 -6.70 -5.49 23.71
N ILE A 11 -7.36 -6.47 24.36
CA ILE A 11 -6.66 -7.39 25.29
C ILE A 11 -5.55 -8.15 24.55
N LEU A 12 -5.79 -8.65 23.34
CA LEU A 12 -4.76 -9.32 22.55
C LEU A 12 -3.63 -8.36 22.15
N ARG A 13 -3.94 -7.10 21.78
CA ARG A 13 -2.92 -6.09 21.43
C ARG A 13 -1.99 -5.83 22.60
N ILE A 14 -2.56 -5.56 23.78
CA ILE A 14 -1.77 -5.31 24.98
C ILE A 14 -0.88 -6.52 25.30
N ILE A 15 -1.37 -7.76 25.23
CA ILE A 15 -0.52 -8.93 25.50
C ILE A 15 0.61 -9.06 24.45
N ASN A 16 0.39 -8.64 23.20
CA ASN A 16 1.37 -8.73 22.13
C ASN A 16 2.50 -7.69 22.23
N GLU A 17 2.26 -6.55 22.88
CA GLU A 17 3.25 -5.48 23.06
C GLU A 17 4.36 -5.86 24.07
N TYR A 18 4.19 -6.94 24.83
CA TYR A 18 5.17 -7.39 25.82
C TYR A 18 5.82 -8.72 25.41
N ASP A 19 7.15 -8.76 25.47
CA ASP A 19 7.93 -10.00 25.27
C ASP A 19 7.77 -11.02 26.41
N LYS A 20 7.24 -10.59 27.57
CA LYS A 20 7.04 -11.41 28.78
C LYS A 20 5.55 -11.70 29.00
N PRO A 21 5.20 -12.79 29.69
CA PRO A 21 3.79 -13.07 29.98
C PRO A 21 3.14 -11.92 30.77
N VAL A 22 1.90 -11.57 30.41
CA VAL A 22 1.19 -10.42 30.97
C VAL A 22 -0.02 -10.87 31.78
N GLY A 23 -0.14 -10.39 33.01
CA GLY A 23 -1.26 -10.67 33.92
C GLY A 23 -2.42 -9.70 33.75
N ALA A 24 -3.61 -10.08 34.25
CA ALA A 24 -4.83 -9.28 34.10
C ALA A 24 -4.75 -7.87 34.72
N ARG A 25 -3.93 -7.66 35.76
CA ARG A 25 -3.69 -6.34 36.36
C ARG A 25 -3.00 -5.37 35.40
N VAL A 26 -1.95 -5.84 34.71
CA VAL A 26 -1.22 -5.02 33.72
C VAL A 26 -2.14 -4.68 32.56
N VAL A 27 -2.87 -5.68 32.06
CA VAL A 27 -3.85 -5.46 30.98
C VAL A 27 -4.97 -4.50 31.40
N SER A 28 -5.45 -4.57 32.65
CA SER A 28 -6.46 -3.63 33.16
C SER A 28 -5.95 -2.20 33.18
N LYS A 29 -4.73 -2.00 33.65
CA LYS A 29 -4.11 -0.67 33.68
C LYS A 29 -3.93 -0.08 32.28
N GLU A 30 -3.50 -0.88 31.31
CA GLU A 30 -3.35 -0.43 29.92
C GLU A 30 -4.70 -0.25 29.21
N LEU A 31 -5.72 -1.04 29.54
CA LEU A 31 -7.06 -0.81 29.01
C LEU A 31 -7.64 0.50 29.54
N ILE A 32 -7.45 0.82 30.82
CA ILE A 32 -7.88 2.09 31.41
C ILE A 32 -7.16 3.28 30.75
N SER A 33 -5.85 3.18 30.50
CA SER A 33 -5.10 4.24 29.78
C SER A 33 -5.59 4.45 28.34
N ARG A 34 -6.14 3.40 27.73
CA ARG A 34 -6.78 3.42 26.39
C ARG A 34 -8.27 3.76 26.41
N GLY A 35 -8.85 4.11 27.56
CA GLY A 35 -10.26 4.52 27.68
C GLY A 35 -11.26 3.38 27.86
N TYR A 36 -10.80 2.15 28.12
CA TYR A 36 -11.66 1.01 28.45
C TYR A 36 -11.69 0.79 29.97
N ASP A 37 -12.83 1.06 30.59
CA ASP A 37 -13.04 0.77 32.01
C ASP A 37 -13.42 -0.71 32.21
N LEU A 38 -12.41 -1.56 32.34
CA LEU A 38 -12.56 -2.99 32.58
C LEU A 38 -11.79 -3.41 33.83
N GLY A 39 -12.53 -3.88 34.84
CA GLY A 39 -11.95 -4.43 36.05
C GLY A 39 -11.19 -5.75 35.81
N GLU A 40 -10.19 -6.03 36.65
CA GLU A 40 -9.31 -7.21 36.54
C GLU A 40 -10.07 -8.55 36.47
N ARG A 41 -11.22 -8.67 37.15
CA ARG A 41 -12.04 -9.88 37.13
C ARG A 41 -12.60 -10.15 35.73
N THR A 42 -13.11 -9.12 35.07
CA THR A 42 -13.66 -9.21 33.71
C THR A 42 -12.55 -9.52 32.71
N ILE A 43 -11.36 -8.95 32.90
CA ILE A 43 -10.20 -9.24 32.06
C ILE A 43 -9.73 -10.68 32.23
N ARG A 44 -9.68 -11.20 33.47
CA ARG A 44 -9.37 -12.62 33.71
C ARG A 44 -10.33 -13.55 32.96
N TYR A 45 -11.62 -13.20 32.93
CA TYR A 45 -12.64 -13.95 32.20
C TYR A 45 -12.41 -13.90 30.68
N HIS A 46 -12.22 -12.71 30.10
CA HIS A 46 -11.91 -12.59 28.67
C HIS A 46 -10.62 -13.31 28.29
N MET A 47 -9.59 -13.20 29.10
CA MET A 47 -8.33 -13.91 28.89
C MET A 47 -8.49 -15.44 28.96
N GLN A 48 -9.42 -15.96 29.78
CA GLN A 48 -9.74 -17.38 29.78
C GLN A 48 -10.42 -17.80 28.48
N ILE A 49 -11.35 -17.00 27.96
CA ILE A 49 -11.94 -17.22 26.64
C ILE A 49 -10.87 -17.19 25.54
N LEU A 50 -9.88 -16.30 25.64
CA LEU A 50 -8.75 -16.25 24.71
C LEU A 50 -7.87 -17.50 24.77
N ASP A 51 -7.69 -18.08 25.96
CA ASP A 51 -6.99 -19.35 26.14
C ASP A 51 -7.80 -20.50 25.50
N GLU A 52 -9.12 -20.55 25.72
CA GLU A 52 -10.04 -21.56 25.15
C GLU A 52 -10.09 -21.48 23.61
N LYS A 53 -10.01 -20.27 23.04
CA LYS A 53 -9.91 -20.05 21.59
C LYS A 53 -8.52 -20.37 21.02
N GLY A 54 -7.54 -20.68 21.88
CA GLY A 54 -6.16 -20.94 21.49
C GLY A 54 -5.37 -19.70 21.08
N PHE A 55 -5.87 -18.49 21.38
CA PHE A 55 -5.21 -17.22 21.01
C PHE A 55 -4.12 -16.85 22.03
N THR A 56 -4.33 -17.20 23.29
CA THR A 56 -3.33 -17.02 24.34
C THR A 56 -3.00 -18.34 25.01
N LYS A 57 -1.83 -18.40 25.64
CA LYS A 57 -1.42 -19.51 26.49
C LYS A 57 -1.01 -18.98 27.85
N LYS A 58 -1.57 -19.56 28.91
CA LYS A 58 -1.20 -19.28 30.29
C LYS A 58 0.22 -19.78 30.58
N VAL A 59 1.05 -18.92 31.17
CA VAL A 59 2.43 -19.22 31.60
C VAL A 59 2.50 -19.04 33.12
N GLY A 60 2.15 -20.09 33.86
CA GLY A 60 2.16 -20.09 35.33
C GLY A 60 1.35 -18.95 35.96
N TYR A 61 1.91 -18.33 37.00
CA TYR A 61 1.36 -17.13 37.65
C TYR A 61 1.78 -15.82 36.96
N SER A 62 2.72 -15.89 36.02
CA SER A 62 3.28 -14.74 35.31
C SER A 62 2.28 -14.09 34.35
N GLY A 63 1.23 -14.81 33.94
CA GLY A 63 0.17 -14.31 33.07
C GLY A 63 0.01 -15.12 31.80
N ARG A 64 -0.21 -14.44 30.67
CA ARG A 64 -0.43 -15.06 29.35
C ARG A 64 0.52 -14.52 28.30
N LYS A 65 0.83 -15.35 27.31
CA LYS A 65 1.48 -14.94 26.06
C LYS A 65 0.56 -15.24 24.89
N LEU A 66 0.67 -14.47 23.82
CA LEU A 66 0.04 -14.83 22.56
C LEU A 66 0.65 -16.13 22.01
N THR A 67 -0.21 -17.00 21.48
CA THR A 67 0.21 -18.10 20.61
C THR A 67 0.42 -17.57 19.19
N ASN A 68 1.03 -18.37 18.31
CA ASN A 68 1.14 -18.00 16.90
C ASN A 68 -0.23 -17.83 16.23
N TYR A 69 -1.21 -18.63 16.66
CA TYR A 69 -2.60 -18.46 16.24
C TYR A 69 -3.20 -17.16 16.77
N GLY A 70 -2.94 -16.77 18.02
CA GLY A 70 -3.34 -15.48 18.56
C GLY A 70 -2.70 -14.29 17.86
N LYS A 71 -1.41 -14.40 17.49
CA LYS A 71 -0.72 -13.36 16.70
C LYS A 71 -1.37 -13.20 15.34
N LEU A 72 -1.73 -14.32 14.71
CA LEU A 72 -2.49 -14.32 13.47
C LEU A 72 -3.87 -13.68 13.67
N GLN A 73 -4.62 -14.06 14.70
CA GLN A 73 -5.94 -13.49 14.97
C GLN A 73 -5.90 -12.02 15.37
N LEU A 74 -4.81 -11.55 15.98
CA LEU A 74 -4.58 -10.14 16.25
C LEU A 74 -4.32 -9.37 14.95
N LYS A 75 -3.44 -9.90 14.10
CA LYS A 75 -3.20 -9.37 12.74
C LYS A 75 -4.46 -9.38 11.87
N ASN A 76 -5.34 -10.35 12.10
CA ASN A 76 -6.60 -10.51 11.37
C ASN A 76 -7.78 -9.85 12.10
N GLY A 77 -7.56 -9.26 13.29
CA GLY A 77 -8.58 -9.01 14.29
C GLY A 77 -9.64 -8.03 13.82
N LEU A 78 -9.21 -7.00 13.10
CA LEU A 78 -10.03 -6.02 12.36
C LEU A 78 -9.11 -5.30 11.38
N ILE A 79 -9.09 -5.67 10.09
CA ILE A 79 -8.28 -4.95 9.07
C ILE A 79 -8.65 -3.46 8.97
N TYR A 80 -9.88 -3.11 9.37
CA TYR A 80 -10.31 -1.71 9.45
C TYR A 80 -9.56 -0.95 10.54
N ASP A 81 -9.38 -1.57 11.71
CA ASP A 81 -8.54 -0.97 12.75
C ASP A 81 -7.11 -0.83 12.25
N HIS A 82 -6.63 -1.65 11.31
CA HIS A 82 -5.32 -1.45 10.70
C HIS A 82 -5.25 -0.17 9.84
N VAL A 83 -6.32 0.26 9.17
CA VAL A 83 -6.34 1.53 8.41
C VAL A 83 -6.17 2.72 9.36
N ASP A 84 -7.01 2.80 10.39
CA ASP A 84 -6.95 3.88 11.40
C ASP A 84 -5.68 3.78 12.27
N PHE A 85 -5.22 2.57 12.58
CA PHE A 85 -3.98 2.31 13.32
C PHE A 85 -2.74 2.75 12.54
N VAL A 86 -2.65 2.48 11.24
CA VAL A 86 -1.49 2.90 10.42
C VAL A 86 -1.36 4.41 10.45
N PHE A 87 -2.46 5.15 10.28
CA PHE A 87 -2.44 6.61 10.39
C PHE A 87 -2.13 7.08 11.82
N SER A 88 -2.72 6.46 12.84
CA SER A 88 -2.46 6.83 14.25
C SER A 88 -1.00 6.65 14.63
N LYS A 89 -0.33 5.62 14.08
CA LYS A 89 1.10 5.40 14.26
C LYS A 89 1.94 6.50 13.62
N PHE A 90 1.51 7.04 12.47
CA PHE A 90 2.14 8.24 11.91
C PHE A 90 2.01 9.43 12.86
N GLU A 91 0.84 9.68 13.44
CA GLU A 91 0.65 10.77 14.41
C GLU A 91 1.51 10.58 15.67
N GLU A 92 1.63 9.34 16.16
CA GLU A 92 2.52 8.98 17.26
C GLU A 92 3.98 9.31 16.94
N MET A 93 4.48 8.92 15.75
CA MET A 93 5.85 9.22 15.31
C MET A 93 6.11 10.72 15.16
N ILE A 94 5.14 11.49 14.64
CA ILE A 94 5.22 12.97 14.59
C ILE A 94 5.38 13.52 16.01
N TYR A 95 4.57 13.05 16.96
CA TYR A 95 4.63 13.50 18.35
C TYR A 95 5.93 13.13 19.07
N GLN A 96 6.43 11.91 18.84
CA GLN A 96 7.64 11.37 19.45
C GLN A 96 8.93 11.97 18.87
N THR A 97 8.89 12.59 17.70
CA THR A 97 10.04 13.29 17.12
C THR A 97 10.50 14.42 18.03
N ASP A 98 11.73 14.32 18.54
CA ASP A 98 12.36 15.28 19.46
C ASP A 98 13.68 15.85 18.92
N PHE A 99 13.94 15.65 17.63
CA PHE A 99 15.12 16.20 16.98
C PHE A 99 15.17 17.73 17.00
N ASP A 100 16.28 18.25 17.52
CA ASP A 100 16.64 19.65 17.50
C ASP A 100 17.70 19.89 16.42
N TYR A 101 17.33 20.64 15.39
CA TYR A 101 18.18 20.94 14.24
C TYR A 101 19.30 21.95 14.55
N GLU A 102 19.22 22.69 15.66
CA GLU A 102 20.27 23.62 16.09
C GLU A 102 21.42 22.83 16.74
N THR A 103 21.09 21.92 17.66
CA THR A 103 22.08 21.07 18.35
C THR A 103 22.44 19.79 17.58
N LYS A 104 21.64 19.42 16.57
CA LYS A 104 21.72 18.17 15.79
C LYS A 104 21.60 16.92 16.67
N LYS A 105 20.76 16.99 17.70
CA LYS A 105 20.53 15.91 18.66
C LYS A 105 19.06 15.53 18.72
N GLY A 106 18.79 14.32 19.20
CA GLY A 106 17.44 13.77 19.30
C GLY A 106 17.12 12.78 18.18
N ASN A 107 15.90 12.27 18.24
CA ASN A 107 15.37 11.18 17.46
C ASN A 107 14.54 11.71 16.29
N LEU A 108 14.75 11.06 15.16
CA LEU A 108 14.08 11.32 13.89
C LEU A 108 13.31 10.07 13.49
N VAL A 109 12.30 10.25 12.64
CA VAL A 109 11.61 9.13 12.00
C VAL A 109 12.45 8.64 10.82
N VAL A 110 12.76 7.34 10.80
CA VAL A 110 13.49 6.72 9.69
C VAL A 110 12.67 5.63 9.00
N ASN A 111 12.86 5.49 7.70
CA ASN A 111 12.45 4.30 6.96
C ASN A 111 13.52 3.24 7.13
N VAL A 112 13.11 1.98 7.29
CA VAL A 112 14.02 0.83 7.38
C VAL A 112 13.80 -0.06 6.17
N SER A 113 14.86 -0.47 5.50
CA SER A 113 14.77 -1.40 4.39
C SER A 113 15.90 -2.41 4.46
N SER A 114 15.57 -3.66 4.17
CA SER A 114 16.51 -4.77 4.03
C SER A 114 16.70 -5.05 2.54
N VAL A 115 17.96 -5.18 2.13
CA VAL A 115 18.30 -5.73 0.82
C VAL A 115 19.33 -6.83 1.01
N THR A 116 19.07 -7.99 0.42
CA THR A 116 19.99 -9.12 0.43
C THR A 116 20.75 -9.12 -0.87
N LEU A 117 22.07 -8.97 -0.80
CA LEU A 117 22.94 -8.91 -1.96
C LEU A 117 24.00 -10.01 -1.91
N LYS A 118 24.22 -10.68 -3.03
CA LYS A 118 25.33 -11.63 -3.23
C LYS A 118 26.63 -10.88 -3.47
N ASP A 119 27.75 -11.48 -3.09
CA ASP A 119 29.07 -10.88 -3.33
C ASP A 119 29.35 -10.65 -4.83
N SER A 120 28.78 -11.46 -5.73
CA SER A 120 28.86 -11.25 -7.18
C SER A 120 28.16 -9.97 -7.65
N GLU A 121 27.06 -9.58 -7.01
CA GLU A 121 26.28 -8.39 -7.36
C GLU A 121 27.00 -7.10 -6.97
N LEU A 122 27.71 -7.14 -5.84
CA LEU A 122 28.53 -6.02 -5.35
C LEU A 122 29.75 -5.75 -6.24
N ASN A 123 30.17 -6.74 -7.04
CA ASN A 123 31.32 -6.65 -7.94
C ASN A 123 30.94 -6.36 -9.40
N LYS A 124 29.63 -6.25 -9.72
CA LYS A 124 29.19 -5.87 -11.06
C LYS A 124 29.73 -4.48 -11.41
N LYS A 125 30.23 -4.32 -12.65
CA LYS A 125 30.68 -3.03 -13.19
C LYS A 125 29.50 -2.14 -13.60
N GLU A 126 28.42 -2.75 -14.07
CA GLU A 126 27.18 -2.09 -14.47
C GLU A 126 26.06 -2.47 -13.50
N LYS A 127 25.10 -1.57 -13.30
CA LYS A 127 23.96 -1.77 -12.38
C LYS A 127 24.39 -2.12 -10.94
N ASN A 128 25.57 -1.65 -10.51
CA ASN A 128 26.06 -1.90 -9.15
C ASN A 128 25.14 -1.22 -8.12
N PRO A 129 24.60 -1.94 -7.11
CA PRO A 129 23.59 -1.38 -6.22
C PRO A 129 24.15 -0.26 -5.33
N ILE A 130 25.40 -0.37 -4.88
CA ILE A 130 26.05 0.65 -4.06
C ILE A 130 26.31 1.92 -4.88
N GLU A 131 26.80 1.78 -6.12
CA GLU A 131 27.05 2.94 -6.98
C GLU A 131 25.75 3.63 -7.40
N THR A 132 24.71 2.85 -7.65
CA THR A 132 23.37 3.34 -7.97
C THR A 132 22.81 4.17 -6.82
N MET A 133 22.79 3.64 -5.59
CA MET A 133 22.35 4.44 -4.44
C MET A 133 23.19 5.72 -4.30
N ARG A 134 24.51 5.64 -4.53
CA ARG A 134 25.40 6.80 -4.45
C ARG A 134 25.07 7.86 -5.51
N SER A 135 24.70 7.46 -6.73
CA SER A 135 24.30 8.43 -7.77
C SER A 135 23.02 9.16 -7.38
N VAL A 136 22.04 8.45 -6.82
CA VAL A 136 20.80 9.08 -6.31
C VAL A 136 21.10 10.06 -5.19
N PHE A 137 21.90 9.68 -4.19
CA PHE A 137 22.30 10.61 -3.13
C PHE A 137 23.07 11.83 -3.67
N SER A 138 23.89 11.64 -4.69
CA SER A 138 24.65 12.74 -5.31
C SER A 138 23.78 13.66 -6.17
N SER A 139 22.63 13.16 -6.67
CA SER A 139 21.65 13.94 -7.44
C SER A 139 20.73 14.79 -6.56
N GLY A 140 20.74 14.60 -5.25
CA GLY A 140 19.82 15.29 -4.34
C GLY A 140 18.36 14.82 -4.44
N LEU A 141 18.11 13.61 -4.97
CA LEU A 141 16.80 12.95 -4.93
C LEU A 141 16.63 12.15 -3.62
N HIS A 142 16.68 12.86 -2.49
CA HIS A 142 16.54 12.32 -1.14
C HIS A 142 16.05 13.40 -0.17
N ILE A 143 15.61 13.03 1.02
CA ILE A 143 15.32 14.00 2.11
C ILE A 143 16.59 14.44 2.83
N SER A 144 17.58 13.55 2.93
CA SER A 144 18.83 13.86 3.61
C SER A 144 19.94 12.94 3.11
N PRO A 145 21.19 13.43 2.98
CA PRO A 145 22.30 12.58 2.63
C PRO A 145 22.76 11.71 3.81
N TYR A 146 22.17 11.86 5.00
CA TYR A 146 22.52 11.05 6.18
C TYR A 146 21.72 9.75 6.20
N ILE A 147 22.43 8.62 6.28
CA ILE A 147 21.85 7.28 6.31
C ILE A 147 22.44 6.43 7.42
N GLY A 148 21.65 5.48 7.91
CA GLY A 148 22.16 4.37 8.71
C GLY A 148 22.39 3.17 7.81
N LEU A 149 23.52 2.49 7.96
CA LEU A 149 23.77 1.20 7.30
C LEU A 149 24.29 0.22 8.33
N LYS A 150 23.60 -0.91 8.45
CA LYS A 150 24.10 -2.09 9.17
C LYS A 150 24.17 -3.25 8.21
N THR A 151 25.21 -4.05 8.31
CA THR A 151 25.39 -5.25 7.48
C THR A 151 25.41 -6.47 8.38
N ARG A 152 24.70 -7.51 7.97
CA ARG A 152 24.67 -8.82 8.61
C ARG A 152 25.06 -9.88 7.60
N ASN A 153 26.01 -10.74 7.96
CA ASN A 153 26.32 -11.91 7.14
C ASN A 153 25.21 -12.95 7.33
N ILE A 154 24.77 -13.56 6.23
CA ILE A 154 23.85 -14.70 6.29
C ILE A 154 24.71 -15.95 6.44
N GLU A 155 24.50 -16.71 7.52
CA GLU A 155 25.26 -17.94 7.78
C GLU A 155 25.11 -18.92 6.62
N ASN A 156 26.21 -19.56 6.23
CA ASN A 156 26.28 -20.51 5.12
C ASN A 156 25.80 -19.97 3.75
N SER A 157 25.94 -18.66 3.52
CA SER A 157 25.59 -18.02 2.24
C SER A 157 26.63 -16.98 1.82
N ASP A 158 26.88 -16.86 0.52
CA ASP A 158 27.70 -15.78 -0.08
C ASP A 158 26.94 -14.45 -0.17
N SER A 159 25.84 -14.34 0.58
CA SER A 159 24.94 -13.18 0.60
C SER A 159 25.07 -12.41 1.91
N LYS A 160 24.92 -11.10 1.81
CA LYS A 160 24.89 -10.18 2.94
C LYS A 160 23.57 -9.43 2.95
N GLU A 161 22.98 -9.33 4.12
CA GLU A 161 21.82 -8.49 4.36
C GLU A 161 22.29 -7.08 4.74
N TYR A 162 21.78 -6.08 4.04
CA TYR A 162 22.02 -4.67 4.30
C TYR A 162 20.75 -4.03 4.83
N LEU A 163 20.79 -3.59 6.08
CA LEU A 163 19.74 -2.80 6.73
C LEU A 163 20.06 -1.32 6.55
N ILE A 164 19.28 -0.66 5.69
CA ILE A 164 19.43 0.74 5.31
C ILE A 164 18.37 1.56 6.03
N ARG A 165 18.80 2.65 6.66
CA ARG A 165 17.92 3.65 7.29
C ARG A 165 18.02 4.98 6.56
N THR A 166 16.90 5.51 6.09
CA THR A 166 16.81 6.84 5.48
C THR A 166 15.83 7.71 6.24
N ILE A 167 16.08 9.03 6.31
CA ILE A 167 15.18 9.96 7.02
C ILE A 167 13.83 10.01 6.31
N CYS A 168 12.74 9.93 7.08
CA CYS A 168 11.36 10.03 6.60
C CYS A 168 10.85 11.48 6.64
N GLY A 169 9.95 11.84 5.73
CA GLY A 169 9.31 13.16 5.70
C GLY A 169 8.52 13.48 6.97
N THR A 170 8.03 12.45 7.68
CA THR A 170 7.38 12.56 9.00
C THR A 170 8.28 13.25 10.04
N THR A 171 9.60 13.20 9.87
CA THR A 171 10.54 13.96 10.69
C THR A 171 10.30 15.46 10.57
N ILE A 172 10.10 15.97 9.34
CA ILE A 172 9.81 17.38 9.08
C ILE A 172 8.47 17.75 9.72
N ASP A 173 7.48 16.86 9.63
CA ASP A 173 6.17 17.03 10.27
C ASP A 173 6.29 17.12 11.81
N GLY A 174 7.13 16.29 12.43
CA GLY A 174 7.42 16.33 13.86
C GLY A 174 8.11 17.64 14.29
N ILE A 175 9.08 18.12 13.50
CA ILE A 175 9.76 19.40 13.75
C ILE A 175 8.77 20.57 13.65
N PHE A 176 7.90 20.57 12.64
CA PHE A 176 6.82 21.55 12.51
C PHE A 176 5.91 21.54 13.75
N LEU A 177 5.48 20.35 14.20
CA LEU A 177 4.64 20.23 15.38
C LEU A 177 5.33 20.79 16.63
N LYS A 178 6.61 20.47 16.87
CA LYS A 178 7.38 21.01 18.01
C LYS A 178 7.58 22.54 17.94
N LYS A 179 7.56 23.12 16.75
CA LYS A 179 7.57 24.57 16.55
C LYS A 179 6.14 25.16 16.50
N GLY A 180 5.11 24.39 16.86
CA GLY A 180 3.72 24.86 16.95
C GLY A 180 3.00 25.03 15.61
N ILE A 181 3.46 24.32 14.57
CA ILE A 181 2.85 24.33 13.24
C ILE A 181 2.20 22.95 13.02
N PRO A 182 0.86 22.86 12.89
CA PRO A 182 0.23 21.59 12.59
C PRO A 182 0.46 21.23 11.12
N SER A 183 1.22 20.15 10.89
CA SER A 183 1.42 19.57 9.57
C SER A 183 0.56 18.32 9.43
N LEU A 184 -0.26 18.27 8.37
CA LEU A 184 -1.19 17.17 8.13
C LEU A 184 -0.79 16.43 6.85
N PRO A 185 -0.11 15.28 6.94
CA PRO A 185 0.10 14.40 5.80
C PRO A 185 -1.24 13.91 5.25
N ILE A 186 -1.54 14.20 3.98
CA ILE A 186 -2.81 13.80 3.35
C ILE A 186 -2.59 12.64 2.38
N TYR A 187 -1.57 12.73 1.51
CA TYR A 187 -1.35 11.76 0.44
C TYR A 187 0.11 11.31 0.34
N GLY A 188 0.32 10.06 -0.06
CA GLY A 188 1.55 9.64 -0.74
C GLY A 188 1.24 9.31 -2.19
N GLY A 189 2.21 9.49 -3.08
CA GLY A 189 1.96 9.42 -4.51
C GLY A 189 3.20 9.46 -5.38
N LEU A 190 2.97 9.58 -6.68
CA LEU A 190 3.97 9.61 -7.73
C LEU A 190 3.91 10.94 -8.47
N ILE A 191 5.06 11.57 -8.70
CA ILE A 191 5.20 12.82 -9.46
C ILE A 191 5.85 12.53 -10.80
N LYS A 192 5.21 12.98 -11.89
CA LYS A 192 5.84 13.00 -13.23
C LYS A 192 6.85 14.14 -13.30
N VAL A 193 8.06 13.84 -13.73
CA VAL A 193 9.14 14.79 -13.98
C VAL A 193 9.40 14.85 -15.48
N LYS A 194 9.54 16.08 -16.02
CA LYS A 194 9.91 16.32 -17.42
C LYS A 194 11.00 17.38 -17.49
N ASN A 195 12.10 17.11 -18.19
CA ASN A 195 13.26 18.00 -18.30
C ASN A 195 13.74 18.58 -16.96
N TYR A 196 13.78 17.72 -15.94
CA TYR A 196 14.10 18.00 -14.54
C TYR A 196 13.07 18.87 -13.81
N VAL A 197 11.91 19.17 -14.41
CA VAL A 197 10.84 19.97 -13.81
C VAL A 197 9.75 19.03 -13.29
N PRO A 198 9.49 18.99 -11.97
CA PRO A 198 8.32 18.32 -11.40
C PRO A 198 7.04 18.92 -11.99
N GLN A 199 6.24 18.10 -12.67
CA GLN A 199 5.03 18.56 -13.35
C GLN A 199 3.83 18.52 -12.41
N ARG A 200 3.50 17.31 -11.94
CA ARG A 200 2.27 17.01 -11.20
C ARG A 200 2.31 15.65 -10.54
N PHE A 201 1.45 15.45 -9.55
CA PHE A 201 1.11 14.10 -9.13
C PHE A 201 0.33 13.38 -10.24
N THR A 202 0.68 12.13 -10.51
CA THR A 202 -0.06 11.24 -11.41
C THR A 202 -0.90 10.26 -10.63
N GLU A 203 -0.37 9.76 -9.51
CA GLU A 203 -1.04 8.83 -8.61
C GLU A 203 -0.99 9.28 -7.16
N LEU A 204 -2.05 8.99 -6.39
CA LEU A 204 -2.24 9.38 -4.99
C LEU A 204 -2.98 8.28 -4.22
N ILE A 205 -2.53 8.04 -2.99
CA ILE A 205 -3.26 7.27 -1.97
C ILE A 205 -3.31 8.11 -0.69
N SER A 206 -4.49 8.22 -0.10
CA SER A 206 -4.75 8.92 1.16
C SER A 206 -4.24 8.13 2.34
N TYR A 207 -3.43 8.76 3.19
CA TYR A 207 -2.90 8.15 4.42
C TYR A 207 -3.99 7.64 5.38
N LYS A 208 -5.15 8.32 5.43
CA LYS A 208 -6.28 7.94 6.30
C LYS A 208 -7.18 6.82 5.76
N LYS A 209 -6.88 6.27 4.58
CA LYS A 209 -7.82 5.42 3.83
C LYS A 209 -7.18 4.15 3.26
N THR A 210 -6.10 3.69 3.88
CA THR A 210 -5.30 2.54 3.43
C THR A 210 -4.69 1.79 4.61
N SER A 211 -4.63 0.46 4.55
CA SER A 211 -3.92 -0.37 5.54
C SER A 211 -2.44 -0.55 5.22
N ILE A 212 -2.02 -0.21 3.99
CA ILE A 212 -0.62 -0.16 3.57
C ILE A 212 -0.19 1.30 3.47
N THR A 213 1.03 1.64 3.89
CA THR A 213 1.51 3.01 3.75
C THR A 213 1.48 3.43 2.26
N PRO A 214 0.95 4.62 1.92
CA PRO A 214 0.77 5.06 0.53
C PRO A 214 2.02 4.88 -0.34
N ILE A 215 3.19 5.22 0.21
CA ILE A 215 4.45 5.11 -0.52
C ILE A 215 4.85 3.65 -0.73
N ASN A 216 4.68 2.76 0.26
CA ASN A 216 4.95 1.33 0.06
C ASN A 216 4.08 0.73 -1.04
N ALA A 217 2.84 1.20 -1.15
CA ALA A 217 1.90 0.79 -2.20
C ALA A 217 2.43 1.14 -3.61
N PHE A 218 3.13 2.26 -3.75
CA PHE A 218 3.73 2.70 -5.02
C PHE A 218 5.17 2.21 -5.28
N ILE A 219 5.77 1.44 -4.37
CA ILE A 219 7.06 0.80 -4.62
C ILE A 219 6.82 -0.59 -5.16
N ALA A 220 6.67 -0.66 -6.46
CA ALA A 220 6.49 -1.88 -7.22
C ALA A 220 7.23 -1.76 -8.56
N ASP A 221 7.39 -2.89 -9.23
CA ASP A 221 8.03 -2.93 -10.55
C ASP A 221 7.26 -2.06 -11.54
N GLY A 222 7.98 -1.17 -12.24
CA GLY A 222 7.41 -0.26 -13.24
C GLY A 222 6.69 0.99 -12.69
N MET A 223 6.62 1.20 -11.37
CA MET A 223 5.94 2.37 -10.79
C MET A 223 6.80 3.64 -10.75
N THR A 224 8.10 3.50 -10.57
CA THR A 224 9.04 4.63 -10.51
C THR A 224 10.08 4.50 -11.61
N SER A 225 10.66 5.65 -12.00
CA SER A 225 11.81 5.70 -12.90
C SER A 225 12.76 6.81 -12.47
N VAL A 226 13.25 6.66 -11.24
CA VAL A 226 14.17 7.59 -10.60
C VAL A 226 15.50 7.63 -11.36
N LEU A 227 15.97 6.50 -11.88
CA LEU A 227 17.17 6.46 -12.73
C LEU A 227 17.00 7.29 -14.00
N ASP A 228 15.88 7.17 -14.71
CA ASP A 228 15.61 7.96 -15.91
C ASP A 228 15.57 9.46 -15.62
N VAL A 229 15.08 9.87 -14.44
CA VAL A 229 15.10 11.27 -14.00
C VAL A 229 16.53 11.76 -13.83
N ILE A 230 17.43 10.94 -13.29
CA ILE A 230 18.85 11.31 -13.13
C ILE A 230 19.51 11.44 -14.51
N GLU A 231 19.30 10.46 -15.40
CA GLU A 231 19.99 10.37 -16.69
C GLU A 231 19.45 11.35 -17.73
N THR A 232 18.12 11.47 -17.84
CA THR A 232 17.46 12.19 -18.93
C THR A 232 16.66 13.41 -18.46
N GLY A 233 16.42 13.53 -17.15
CA GLY A 233 15.52 14.52 -16.58
C GLY A 233 14.03 14.18 -16.74
N ASN A 234 13.69 13.01 -17.25
CA ASN A 234 12.31 12.58 -17.48
C ASN A 234 12.06 11.28 -16.73
N GLY A 235 10.90 11.18 -16.07
CA GLY A 235 10.55 9.95 -15.35
C GLY A 235 9.55 10.20 -14.23
N VAL A 236 9.52 9.31 -13.24
CA VAL A 236 8.55 9.34 -12.14
C VAL A 236 9.26 9.15 -10.81
N ILE A 237 8.99 10.03 -9.84
CA ILE A 237 9.56 9.96 -8.49
C ILE A 237 8.46 9.85 -7.43
N PRO A 238 8.68 9.12 -6.33
CA PRO A 238 7.73 9.05 -5.23
C PRO A 238 7.81 10.30 -4.34
N ALA A 239 6.64 10.79 -3.90
CA ALA A 239 6.55 11.95 -3.05
C ALA A 239 5.31 11.91 -2.16
N ASN A 240 5.37 12.68 -1.08
CA ASN A 240 4.31 12.82 -0.11
C ASN A 240 3.76 14.25 -0.16
N PHE A 241 2.48 14.41 0.14
CA PHE A 241 1.79 15.69 0.18
C PHE A 241 1.19 15.92 1.57
N ARG A 242 1.42 17.12 2.11
CA ARG A 242 0.83 17.57 3.36
C ARG A 242 0.26 18.97 3.20
N VAL A 243 -0.53 19.38 4.18
CA VAL A 243 -1.00 20.74 4.30
C VAL A 243 -0.65 21.32 5.67
N ILE A 244 -0.46 22.63 5.70
CA ILE A 244 -0.28 23.43 6.92
C ILE A 244 -1.28 24.60 6.89
N PRO A 245 -1.62 25.23 8.03
CA PRO A 245 -2.35 26.48 8.04
C PRO A 245 -1.59 27.56 7.27
N LYS A 246 -2.28 28.34 6.44
CA LYS A 246 -1.65 29.39 5.63
C LYS A 246 -0.87 30.41 6.47
N ASP A 247 -1.36 30.71 7.68
CA ASP A 247 -0.74 31.70 8.57
C ASP A 247 0.60 31.22 9.15
N SER A 248 0.89 29.92 9.05
CA SER A 248 2.17 29.33 9.45
C SER A 248 3.22 29.33 8.34
N LEU A 249 2.87 29.74 7.11
CA LEU A 249 3.69 29.54 5.92
C LEU A 249 5.08 30.18 6.00
N GLU A 250 5.18 31.44 6.43
CA GLU A 250 6.47 32.12 6.54
C GLU A 250 7.37 31.49 7.62
N LYS A 251 6.77 31.08 8.75
CA LYS A 251 7.48 30.33 9.79
C LYS A 251 7.96 28.97 9.27
N THR A 252 7.14 28.28 8.48
CA THR A 252 7.50 27.02 7.83
C THR A 252 8.66 27.20 6.85
N LYS A 253 8.62 28.23 5.98
CA LYS A 253 9.71 28.53 5.03
C LYS A 253 11.03 28.80 5.78
N ALA A 254 10.99 29.53 6.89
CA ALA A 254 12.17 29.77 7.73
C ALA A 254 12.76 28.47 8.31
N ILE A 255 11.92 27.62 8.92
CA ILE A 255 12.36 26.33 9.48
C ILE A 255 12.96 25.43 8.39
N LEU A 256 12.31 25.34 7.23
CA LEU A 256 12.83 24.56 6.09
C LEU A 256 14.18 25.10 5.60
N GLY A 257 14.36 26.43 5.61
CA GLY A 257 15.65 27.06 5.32
C GLY A 257 16.76 26.63 6.29
N ASP A 258 16.45 26.51 7.58
CA ASP A 258 17.40 26.03 8.59
C ASP A 258 17.71 24.52 8.46
N LEU A 259 16.68 23.71 8.18
CA LEU A 259 16.85 22.28 7.90
C LEU A 259 17.74 22.04 6.67
N ASN A 260 17.58 22.85 5.62
CA ASN A 260 18.41 22.77 4.43
C ASN A 260 19.90 23.00 4.75
N LYS A 261 20.23 23.97 5.64
CA LYS A 261 21.61 24.24 6.06
C LYS A 261 22.30 23.02 6.70
N ILE A 262 21.55 22.12 7.31
CA ILE A 262 22.07 20.90 7.93
C ILE A 262 21.91 19.65 7.05
N GLY A 263 21.44 19.82 5.81
CA GLY A 263 21.26 18.74 4.84
C GLY A 263 19.99 17.92 5.04
N ILE A 264 18.98 18.45 5.72
CA ILE A 264 17.62 17.91 5.69
C ILE A 264 16.83 18.77 4.71
N ASP A 265 16.82 18.34 3.45
CA ASP A 265 16.16 19.02 2.34
C ASP A 265 15.50 17.96 1.45
N GLY A 266 14.19 18.09 1.27
CA GLY A 266 13.42 17.19 0.42
C GLY A 266 12.20 17.86 -0.18
N VAL A 267 12.09 19.19 -0.05
CA VAL A 267 10.91 19.93 -0.48
C VAL A 267 10.96 20.08 -1.99
N ILE A 268 9.92 19.58 -2.67
CA ILE A 268 9.77 19.68 -4.12
C ILE A 268 9.03 20.97 -4.47
N SER A 269 7.96 21.29 -3.73
CA SER A 269 7.12 22.45 -3.99
C SER A 269 6.37 22.86 -2.72
N ILE A 270 6.19 24.17 -2.56
CA ILE A 270 5.32 24.79 -1.55
C ILE A 270 4.39 25.74 -2.29
N GLY A 271 3.10 25.69 -1.99
CA GLY A 271 2.12 26.66 -2.50
C GLY A 271 1.76 27.70 -1.45
N GLU A 272 1.21 28.82 -1.91
CA GLU A 272 0.54 29.80 -1.05
C GLU A 272 -0.82 29.29 -0.57
N GLY A 273 -1.53 30.08 0.26
CA GLY A 273 -2.86 29.73 0.77
C GLY A 273 -3.88 29.49 -0.35
N GLY A 274 -4.47 28.28 -0.40
CA GLY A 274 -5.41 27.87 -1.45
C GLY A 274 -4.79 27.58 -2.82
N GLU A 275 -3.48 27.78 -2.98
CA GLU A 275 -2.81 27.53 -4.26
C GLU A 275 -2.74 26.02 -4.53
N LYS A 276 -3.03 25.62 -5.77
CA LYS A 276 -2.82 24.25 -6.20
C LYS A 276 -1.33 23.94 -6.23
N VAL A 277 -0.94 22.79 -5.71
CA VAL A 277 0.45 22.33 -5.72
C VAL A 277 0.54 21.02 -6.46
N LEU A 278 1.22 21.02 -7.62
CA LEU A 278 1.44 19.82 -8.43
C LEU A 278 0.14 19.04 -8.73
N GLY A 279 -0.93 19.77 -9.04
CA GLY A 279 -2.22 19.20 -9.47
C GLY A 279 -3.18 18.87 -8.33
N ILE A 280 -2.75 19.07 -7.08
CA ILE A 280 -3.57 18.86 -5.88
C ILE A 280 -4.23 20.19 -5.48
N ASN A 281 -5.55 20.17 -5.29
CA ASN A 281 -6.28 21.32 -4.76
C ASN A 281 -6.04 21.43 -3.26
N VAL A 282 -5.80 22.65 -2.80
CA VAL A 282 -5.62 22.98 -1.38
C VAL A 282 -6.76 23.92 -0.96
N ASN A 283 -7.25 23.75 0.27
CA ASN A 283 -8.25 24.65 0.84
C ASN A 283 -7.67 26.08 0.99
N GLU A 284 -8.48 27.12 0.80
CA GLU A 284 -8.07 28.54 0.89
C GLU A 284 -7.37 28.93 2.20
N SER A 285 -7.69 28.25 3.30
CA SER A 285 -7.10 28.49 4.62
C SER A 285 -5.82 27.68 4.87
N MET A 286 -5.39 26.87 3.90
CA MET A 286 -4.26 25.95 4.02
C MET A 286 -3.25 26.19 2.89
N ALA A 287 -2.00 25.84 3.13
CA ALA A 287 -0.92 25.82 2.14
C ALA A 287 -0.42 24.37 1.95
N GLY A 288 -0.16 23.98 0.70
CA GLY A 288 0.29 22.64 0.34
C GLY A 288 1.82 22.51 0.30
N ILE A 289 2.35 21.38 0.75
CA ILE A 289 3.80 21.08 0.70
C ILE A 289 4.02 19.66 0.16
N ALA A 290 4.71 19.58 -0.97
CA ALA A 290 5.18 18.33 -1.56
C ALA A 290 6.63 18.06 -1.13
N ILE A 291 6.89 16.88 -0.58
CA ILE A 291 8.22 16.44 -0.13
C ILE A 291 8.53 15.10 -0.79
N ILE A 292 9.72 14.95 -1.35
CA ILE A 292 10.20 13.69 -1.93
C ILE A 292 10.16 12.57 -0.89
N ALA A 293 9.87 11.34 -1.31
CA ALA A 293 9.83 10.23 -0.36
C ALA A 293 11.26 9.87 0.09
N GLY A 294 11.45 9.67 1.41
CA GLY A 294 12.78 9.35 1.98
C GLY A 294 13.39 8.03 1.48
N ILE A 295 12.56 7.18 0.91
CA ILE A 295 12.92 5.89 0.29
C ILE A 295 13.34 6.00 -1.18
N THR A 296 13.30 7.19 -1.81
CA THR A 296 13.60 7.37 -3.23
C THR A 296 14.93 6.71 -3.66
N PRO A 297 16.02 6.77 -2.86
CA PRO A 297 17.26 6.05 -3.18
C PRO A 297 17.15 4.51 -3.23
N LEU A 298 16.12 3.95 -2.60
CA LEU A 298 15.85 2.51 -2.58
C LEU A 298 14.94 2.11 -3.74
N CYS A 299 14.14 3.02 -4.29
CA CYS A 299 13.34 2.77 -5.49
C CYS A 299 14.23 2.38 -6.68
N THR A 300 15.40 3.01 -6.85
CA THR A 300 16.33 2.66 -7.93
C THR A 300 16.89 1.25 -7.84
N LEU A 301 17.01 0.70 -6.64
CA LEU A 301 17.43 -0.69 -6.48
C LEU A 301 16.31 -1.64 -6.97
N LYS A 302 15.04 -1.26 -6.76
CA LYS A 302 13.88 -2.02 -7.27
C LYS A 302 13.76 -1.89 -8.79
N GLU A 303 14.04 -0.72 -9.35
CA GLU A 303 14.15 -0.47 -10.80
C GLU A 303 15.26 -1.31 -11.47
N LEU A 304 16.22 -1.83 -10.70
CA LEU A 304 17.28 -2.74 -11.16
C LEU A 304 17.01 -4.20 -10.80
N ASP A 305 15.78 -4.54 -10.44
CA ASP A 305 15.32 -5.89 -10.07
C ASP A 305 16.01 -6.49 -8.83
N TYR A 306 16.58 -5.66 -7.95
CA TYR A 306 17.10 -6.16 -6.68
C TYR A 306 15.96 -6.48 -5.69
N PRO A 307 16.06 -7.60 -4.94
CA PRO A 307 15.05 -7.99 -3.96
C PRO A 307 15.19 -7.11 -2.70
N ILE A 308 14.40 -6.04 -2.64
CA ILE A 308 14.33 -5.16 -1.47
C ILE A 308 13.06 -5.43 -0.71
N GLU A 309 13.19 -5.69 0.57
CA GLU A 309 12.09 -5.66 1.52
C GLU A 309 12.11 -4.30 2.23
N MET A 310 11.01 -3.56 2.11
CA MET A 310 10.88 -2.26 2.75
C MET A 310 9.92 -2.36 3.93
N LYS A 311 10.45 -2.24 5.15
CA LYS A 311 9.66 -2.04 6.36
C LYS A 311 9.47 -0.55 6.56
N ILE A 312 8.53 0.02 5.81
CA ILE A 312 8.32 1.46 5.78
C ILE A 312 7.68 1.92 7.08
N SER A 313 8.36 2.89 7.69
CA SER A 313 7.96 3.74 8.81
C SER A 313 7.44 3.00 10.05
N ASP A 314 8.35 2.67 10.96
CA ASP A 314 8.07 2.17 12.32
C ASP A 314 9.23 2.39 13.32
N GLU A 315 10.33 3.06 12.94
CA GLU A 315 11.52 3.18 13.80
C GLU A 315 11.92 4.65 13.99
N MET A 316 12.20 4.99 15.24
CA MET A 316 12.87 6.23 15.62
C MET A 316 14.38 5.96 15.72
N ALA A 317 15.20 6.85 15.18
CA ALA A 317 16.65 6.75 15.30
C ALA A 317 17.27 8.09 15.67
N SER A 318 18.26 8.08 16.58
CA SER A 318 19.07 9.27 16.84
C SER A 318 19.82 9.68 15.57
N PHE A 319 19.82 10.99 15.28
CA PHE A 319 20.58 11.57 14.17
C PHE A 319 22.08 11.20 14.23
N GLU A 320 22.61 11.05 15.43
CA GLU A 320 24.03 10.75 15.69
C GLU A 320 24.45 9.38 15.13
N ASN A 321 23.49 8.46 14.96
CA ASN A 321 23.72 7.15 14.38
C ASN A 321 23.70 7.16 12.84
N LEU A 322 23.34 8.28 12.22
CA LEU A 322 23.31 8.45 10.77
C LEU A 322 24.62 9.07 10.28
N LYS A 323 25.13 8.57 9.16
CA LYS A 323 26.38 9.04 8.55
C LYS A 323 26.12 9.50 7.12
N PRO A 324 26.89 10.47 6.60
CA PRO A 324 26.76 10.88 5.20
C PRO A 324 26.92 9.68 4.24
N ALA A 325 26.00 9.52 3.30
CA ALA A 325 25.91 8.38 2.40
C ALA A 325 27.21 8.15 1.62
N HIS A 326 27.90 9.21 1.19
CA HIS A 326 29.19 9.11 0.52
C HIS A 326 30.30 8.45 1.36
N ASN A 327 30.23 8.55 2.69
CA ASN A 327 31.18 7.91 3.60
C ASN A 327 30.86 6.44 3.81
N VAL A 328 29.57 6.11 3.80
CA VAL A 328 29.05 4.76 4.09
C VAL A 328 29.10 3.87 2.85
N LEU A 329 28.83 4.43 1.68
CA LEU A 329 28.77 3.73 0.38
C LEU A 329 30.13 3.78 -0.37
N ARG A 330 31.25 3.50 0.32
CA ARG A 330 32.60 3.47 -0.32
C ARG A 330 32.88 2.13 -1.00
N LYS A 331 33.54 2.17 -2.16
CA LYS A 331 34.20 0.98 -2.76
C LYS A 331 35.30 0.45 -1.85
N ARG A 332 35.45 -0.88 -1.77
CA ARG A 332 36.70 -1.52 -1.31
C ARG A 332 37.85 -0.98 -2.17
N LYS A 333 38.92 -0.53 -1.51
CA LYS A 333 40.02 0.30 -2.05
C LYS A 333 40.56 -0.16 -3.42
N ASN A 334 40.63 0.77 -4.36
CA ASN A 334 41.83 1.08 -5.17
C ASN A 334 41.60 2.39 -5.93
N SER A 335 41.63 3.51 -5.21
CA SER A 335 42.01 4.82 -5.76
C SER A 335 42.15 5.80 -4.59
N THR A 336 43.38 6.10 -4.25
CA THR A 336 43.77 7.33 -3.56
C THR A 336 43.48 8.49 -4.50
N ASN A 337 42.34 9.15 -4.29
CA ASN A 337 42.20 10.57 -4.58
C ASN A 337 41.27 11.18 -3.53
N ASN A 338 41.90 11.74 -2.50
CA ASN A 338 41.27 12.65 -1.56
C ASN A 338 40.91 13.94 -2.31
N ASN A 339 39.77 13.94 -2.96
CA ASN A 339 39.05 15.17 -3.27
C ASN A 339 37.72 15.10 -2.51
N SER A 340 37.76 15.51 -1.25
CA SER A 340 36.62 15.96 -0.47
C SER A 340 36.00 17.19 -1.15
N LYS A 341 35.36 16.97 -2.31
CA LYS A 341 34.46 17.96 -2.89
C LYS A 341 33.32 18.14 -1.88
N LYS A 342 33.23 19.36 -1.34
CA LYS A 342 32.10 19.95 -0.61
C LYS A 342 30.79 19.27 -1.00
N LEU A 343 29.94 18.93 -0.01
CA LEU A 343 28.50 18.66 -0.23
C LEU A 343 27.96 19.80 -1.12
N GLN A 344 27.90 19.57 -2.42
CA GLN A 344 27.49 20.58 -3.39
C GLN A 344 25.97 20.53 -3.47
N LYS A 345 25.39 21.55 -2.83
CA LYS A 345 24.16 22.28 -3.15
C LYS A 345 23.33 21.75 -4.32
N ASN A 346 22.05 21.54 -3.99
CA ASN A 346 20.85 21.51 -4.81
C ASN A 346 20.55 20.17 -5.51
N SER A 347 19.32 19.70 -5.26
CA SER A 347 18.66 18.69 -6.06
C SER A 347 18.79 19.01 -7.56
N ILE A 348 18.92 17.97 -8.39
CA ILE A 348 18.87 18.10 -9.85
C ILE A 348 17.50 18.63 -10.34
N LEU A 349 16.47 18.57 -9.50
CA LEU A 349 15.15 19.07 -9.82
C LEU A 349 15.15 20.60 -9.89
N LYS A 350 14.59 21.12 -10.98
CA LYS A 350 14.25 22.53 -11.15
C LYS A 350 12.96 22.86 -10.35
N PRO A 351 12.65 24.15 -10.14
CA PRO A 351 11.36 24.55 -9.57
C PRO A 351 10.19 23.88 -10.30
N SER A 352 9.18 23.49 -9.54
CA SER A 352 7.98 22.82 -10.06
C SER A 352 7.25 23.68 -11.10
N ALA A 353 6.53 23.00 -12.00
CA ALA A 353 5.63 23.67 -12.93
C ALA A 353 4.49 24.34 -12.13
N LYS A 354 4.16 25.59 -12.48
CA LYS A 354 2.92 26.24 -12.04
C LYS A 354 1.77 25.63 -12.84
N GLU A 355 1.24 24.52 -12.36
CA GLU A 355 0.25 23.74 -13.08
C GLU A 355 -1.11 24.44 -13.09
N LYS A 356 -1.68 24.67 -14.28
CA LYS A 356 -2.90 25.49 -14.42
C LYS A 356 -4.21 24.69 -14.52
N GLU A 357 -4.23 23.44 -14.97
CA GLU A 357 -5.51 22.84 -15.41
C GLU A 357 -5.82 21.39 -15.01
N LEU A 358 -4.86 20.46 -15.00
CA LEU A 358 -5.19 19.03 -14.81
C LEU A 358 -5.23 18.63 -13.32
N LYS A 359 -6.38 18.10 -12.86
CA LYS A 359 -6.57 17.59 -11.50
C LYS A 359 -6.27 16.09 -11.46
N VAL A 360 -5.62 15.62 -10.40
CA VAL A 360 -5.65 14.19 -10.06
C VAL A 360 -7.05 13.86 -9.54
N SER A 361 -7.76 13.00 -10.26
CA SER A 361 -9.09 12.52 -9.85
C SER A 361 -8.97 11.17 -9.15
N PHE A 362 -9.63 11.03 -8.00
CA PHE A 362 -9.77 9.74 -7.33
C PHE A 362 -10.55 8.74 -8.19
N LEU A 363 -10.23 7.46 -8.04
CA LEU A 363 -10.78 6.37 -8.84
C LEU A 363 -12.29 6.30 -8.74
N LEU A 364 -12.85 6.38 -7.52
CA LEU A 364 -14.29 6.27 -7.35
C LEU A 364 -15.06 7.33 -8.14
N SER A 365 -14.54 8.58 -8.22
CA SER A 365 -15.16 9.64 -9.01
C SER A 365 -15.18 9.33 -10.51
N LYS A 366 -14.13 8.66 -11.03
CA LYS A 366 -14.11 8.17 -12.41
C LYS A 366 -15.08 6.99 -12.59
N ALA A 367 -15.04 6.04 -11.66
CA ALA A 367 -15.82 4.81 -11.67
C ALA A 367 -17.34 5.07 -11.67
N TRP A 368 -17.83 6.13 -11.01
CA TRP A 368 -19.26 6.46 -11.01
C TRP A 368 -19.84 6.62 -12.42
N ASN A 369 -19.09 7.19 -13.36
CA ASN A 369 -19.55 7.32 -14.75
C ASN A 369 -19.73 5.95 -15.43
N LEU A 370 -18.84 5.00 -15.14
CA LEU A 370 -18.94 3.64 -15.69
C LEU A 370 -20.05 2.84 -15.00
N ILE A 371 -20.21 2.99 -13.68
CA ILE A 371 -21.31 2.39 -12.91
C ILE A 371 -22.66 2.82 -13.47
N GLN A 372 -22.81 4.10 -13.81
CA GLN A 372 -24.03 4.64 -14.41
C GLN A 372 -24.33 4.07 -15.81
N ASN A 373 -23.30 3.62 -16.54
CA ASN A 373 -23.42 3.07 -17.89
C ASN A 373 -23.66 1.56 -17.93
N VAL A 374 -23.66 0.89 -16.76
CA VAL A 374 -24.12 -0.50 -16.68
C VAL A 374 -25.61 -0.52 -16.99
N ASP A 375 -26.06 -1.42 -17.85
CA ASP A 375 -27.48 -1.63 -18.18
C ASP A 375 -27.88 -3.12 -18.12
N PHE A 376 -26.97 -3.97 -17.64
CA PHE A 376 -27.20 -5.42 -17.49
C PHE A 376 -28.44 -5.76 -16.65
N ASP A 377 -29.31 -6.61 -17.21
CA ASP A 377 -30.47 -7.18 -16.54
C ASP A 377 -30.22 -8.65 -16.14
N VAL A 378 -30.34 -8.92 -14.85
CA VAL A 378 -30.09 -10.25 -14.27
C VAL A 378 -31.13 -11.31 -14.62
N GLU A 379 -32.33 -10.93 -15.09
CA GLU A 379 -33.36 -11.87 -15.52
C GLU A 379 -33.15 -12.34 -16.96
N THR A 380 -32.89 -11.40 -17.88
CA THR A 380 -32.66 -11.72 -19.29
C THR A 380 -31.23 -12.19 -19.55
N CYS A 381 -30.30 -11.87 -18.64
CA CYS A 381 -28.86 -12.06 -18.81
C CYS A 381 -28.31 -11.28 -20.01
N GLU A 382 -28.90 -10.13 -20.33
CA GLU A 382 -28.48 -9.25 -21.43
C GLU A 382 -28.03 -7.89 -20.90
N GLY A 383 -27.15 -7.22 -21.66
CA GLY A 383 -26.66 -5.88 -21.37
C GLY A 383 -25.19 -5.83 -20.97
N LYS A 384 -24.74 -4.59 -20.74
CA LYS A 384 -23.35 -4.21 -20.56
C LYS A 384 -22.92 -4.26 -19.11
N LEU A 385 -21.75 -4.83 -18.91
CA LEU A 385 -21.03 -4.85 -17.64
C LEU A 385 -19.71 -4.09 -17.78
N ILE A 386 -19.21 -3.56 -16.67
CA ILE A 386 -17.88 -2.91 -16.63
C ILE A 386 -16.81 -3.97 -16.82
N THR A 387 -15.80 -3.67 -17.62
CA THR A 387 -14.65 -4.54 -17.86
C THR A 387 -13.32 -3.88 -17.52
N ASN A 388 -12.38 -4.70 -17.04
CA ASN A 388 -10.96 -4.40 -17.04
C ASN A 388 -10.40 -4.82 -18.40
N LEU A 389 -9.30 -4.21 -18.85
CA LEU A 389 -8.64 -4.57 -20.10
C LEU A 389 -7.13 -4.59 -19.88
N SER A 390 -6.54 -5.79 -19.82
CA SER A 390 -5.10 -5.96 -19.61
C SER A 390 -4.44 -6.47 -20.88
N TYR A 391 -3.20 -6.06 -21.15
CA TYR A 391 -2.49 -6.42 -22.38
C TYR A 391 -1.33 -7.36 -22.10
N VAL A 392 -1.21 -8.40 -22.93
CA VAL A 392 -0.09 -9.35 -22.97
C VAL A 392 0.53 -9.35 -24.36
N ASP A 393 1.75 -9.83 -24.49
CA ASP A 393 2.34 -10.06 -25.81
C ASP A 393 1.55 -11.15 -26.54
N ARG A 394 1.36 -10.99 -27.86
CA ARG A 394 0.54 -11.94 -28.63
C ARG A 394 1.08 -13.37 -28.57
N SER A 395 2.39 -13.55 -28.41
CA SER A 395 3.03 -14.87 -28.23
C SER A 395 2.54 -15.60 -26.98
N ASP A 396 2.13 -14.85 -25.96
CA ASP A 396 1.83 -15.39 -24.63
C ASP A 396 0.32 -15.56 -24.43
N LEU A 397 -0.50 -15.27 -25.45
CA LEU A 397 -1.96 -15.31 -25.38
C LEU A 397 -2.49 -16.71 -25.08
N GLU A 398 -1.99 -17.73 -25.78
CA GLU A 398 -2.47 -19.12 -25.59
C GLU A 398 -2.14 -19.63 -24.19
N GLU A 399 -0.91 -19.40 -23.72
CA GLU A 399 -0.47 -19.75 -22.37
C GLU A 399 -1.27 -18.98 -21.32
N SER A 400 -1.52 -17.68 -21.56
CA SER A 400 -2.34 -16.83 -20.68
C SER A 400 -3.75 -17.41 -20.52
N ILE A 401 -4.41 -17.81 -21.60
CA ILE A 401 -5.74 -18.44 -21.56
C ILE A 401 -5.69 -19.78 -20.80
N GLU A 402 -4.64 -20.59 -20.99
CA GLU A 402 -4.48 -21.84 -20.22
C GLU A 402 -4.34 -21.58 -18.72
N ILE A 403 -3.55 -20.58 -18.33
CA ILE A 403 -3.40 -20.14 -16.93
C ILE A 403 -4.74 -19.64 -16.37
N MET A 404 -5.52 -18.88 -17.15
CA MET A 404 -6.87 -18.46 -16.76
C MET A 404 -7.79 -19.66 -16.53
N LYS A 405 -7.79 -20.65 -17.43
CA LYS A 405 -8.56 -21.90 -17.28
C LYS A 405 -8.13 -22.66 -16.02
N LYS A 406 -6.83 -22.77 -15.77
CA LYS A 406 -6.25 -23.43 -14.58
C LYS A 406 -6.67 -22.71 -13.29
N SER A 407 -6.48 -21.39 -13.22
CA SER A 407 -6.85 -20.59 -12.05
C SER A 407 -8.35 -20.67 -11.75
N TYR A 408 -9.20 -20.59 -12.79
CA TYR A 408 -10.65 -20.76 -12.64
C TYR A 408 -11.02 -22.15 -12.12
N LYS A 409 -10.46 -23.23 -12.70
CA LYS A 409 -10.69 -24.62 -12.21
C LYS A 409 -10.34 -24.77 -10.73
N LEU A 410 -9.24 -24.13 -10.30
CA LEU A 410 -8.75 -24.19 -8.93
C LEU A 410 -9.59 -23.36 -7.93
N SER A 411 -10.33 -22.34 -8.40
CA SER A 411 -11.02 -21.36 -7.54
C SER A 411 -12.39 -20.94 -8.09
N LYS A 412 -13.18 -21.88 -8.65
CA LYS A 412 -14.44 -21.59 -9.38
C LYS A 412 -15.42 -20.66 -8.66
N ARG A 413 -15.53 -20.81 -7.32
CA ARG A 413 -16.41 -19.96 -6.49
C ARG A 413 -15.97 -18.49 -6.49
N TYR A 414 -14.69 -18.22 -6.69
CA TYR A 414 -14.10 -16.92 -6.44
C TYR A 414 -13.75 -16.13 -7.71
N LEU A 415 -13.70 -16.80 -8.87
CA LEU A 415 -13.28 -16.23 -10.15
C LEU A 415 -14.42 -16.30 -11.15
N SER A 416 -14.57 -15.27 -11.96
CA SER A 416 -15.52 -15.27 -13.08
C SER A 416 -14.92 -16.01 -14.28
N PRO A 417 -15.70 -16.82 -15.02
CA PRO A 417 -15.22 -17.47 -16.24
C PRO A 417 -15.26 -16.57 -17.48
N TYR A 418 -15.90 -15.39 -17.41
CA TYR A 418 -16.10 -14.54 -18.58
C TYR A 418 -14.83 -13.79 -18.94
N TYR A 419 -14.43 -13.87 -20.20
CA TYR A 419 -13.36 -13.07 -20.77
C TYR A 419 -13.64 -12.72 -22.23
N LYS A 420 -12.98 -11.71 -22.78
CA LYS A 420 -13.01 -11.41 -24.21
C LYS A 420 -11.63 -11.01 -24.69
N ILE A 421 -11.21 -11.52 -25.85
CA ILE A 421 -9.99 -11.07 -26.49
C ILE A 421 -10.29 -9.81 -27.31
N VAL A 422 -9.50 -8.77 -27.10
CA VAL A 422 -9.70 -7.44 -27.69
C VAL A 422 -8.45 -7.03 -28.43
N GLU A 423 -8.60 -6.74 -29.71
CA GLU A 423 -7.52 -6.21 -30.55
C GLU A 423 -7.30 -4.71 -30.25
N PRO A 424 -6.07 -4.27 -29.97
CA PRO A 424 -5.78 -2.86 -29.76
C PRO A 424 -6.00 -2.06 -31.05
N GLU A 425 -6.41 -0.79 -30.92
CA GLU A 425 -6.59 0.09 -32.06
C GLU A 425 -5.27 0.41 -32.76
N LYS A 426 -5.30 0.51 -34.10
CA LYS A 426 -4.13 0.87 -34.92
C LYS A 426 -3.56 2.23 -34.49
N GLY A 427 -2.24 2.29 -34.29
CA GLY A 427 -1.54 3.51 -33.84
C GLY A 427 -1.50 3.71 -32.33
N THR A 428 -1.97 2.73 -31.54
CA THR A 428 -1.71 2.67 -30.10
C THR A 428 -0.39 1.95 -29.81
N GLU A 429 0.25 2.25 -28.68
CA GLU A 429 1.48 1.56 -28.24
C GLU A 429 1.29 0.04 -28.16
N TYR A 430 0.10 -0.43 -27.81
CA TYR A 430 -0.22 -1.86 -27.71
C TYR A 430 -0.28 -2.53 -29.08
N TYR A 431 -0.84 -1.85 -30.09
CA TYR A 431 -0.85 -2.36 -31.45
C TYR A 431 0.56 -2.39 -32.05
N GLU A 432 1.34 -1.32 -31.85
CA GLU A 432 2.71 -1.22 -32.37
C GLU A 432 3.65 -2.24 -31.74
N ASN A 433 3.45 -2.56 -30.46
CA ASN A 433 4.23 -3.57 -29.73
C ASN A 433 3.66 -5.00 -29.88
N ASN A 434 2.75 -5.24 -30.83
CA ASN A 434 2.13 -6.56 -31.08
C ASN A 434 1.53 -7.21 -29.82
N LYS A 435 0.88 -6.41 -28.98
CA LYS A 435 0.13 -6.87 -27.81
C LYS A 435 -1.31 -7.19 -28.16
N VAL A 436 -1.97 -7.93 -27.28
CA VAL A 436 -3.38 -8.29 -27.37
C VAL A 436 -4.05 -8.06 -26.02
N GLY A 437 -5.28 -7.56 -26.04
CA GLY A 437 -6.06 -7.27 -24.84
C GLY A 437 -6.86 -8.48 -24.35
N ILE A 438 -6.90 -8.68 -23.05
CA ILE A 438 -7.76 -9.63 -22.34
C ILE A 438 -8.70 -8.80 -21.46
N ALA A 439 -9.99 -8.82 -21.81
CA ALA A 439 -11.03 -8.16 -21.04
C ALA A 439 -11.65 -9.11 -20.01
N THR A 440 -11.81 -8.66 -18.77
CA THR A 440 -12.48 -9.43 -17.69
C THR A 440 -13.50 -8.57 -16.94
N ILE A 441 -14.53 -9.19 -16.37
CA ILE A 441 -15.62 -8.46 -15.68
C ILE A 441 -15.11 -7.79 -14.40
N CYS A 442 -15.35 -6.49 -14.28
CA CYS A 442 -15.01 -5.70 -13.11
C CYS A 442 -16.01 -5.91 -11.97
N SER A 443 -15.55 -5.87 -10.72
CA SER A 443 -16.42 -6.00 -9.54
C SER A 443 -17.35 -4.80 -9.33
N LEU A 444 -17.10 -3.66 -10.00
CA LEU A 444 -17.97 -2.49 -9.95
C LEU A 444 -19.28 -2.69 -10.71
N SER A 445 -19.33 -3.70 -11.58
CA SER A 445 -20.53 -4.11 -12.31
C SER A 445 -21.70 -4.42 -11.37
N SER A 446 -21.46 -5.05 -10.21
CA SER A 446 -22.53 -5.32 -9.24
C SER A 446 -23.14 -4.05 -8.65
N ASP A 447 -22.36 -2.96 -8.56
CA ASP A 447 -22.90 -1.69 -8.09
C ASP A 447 -23.87 -1.09 -9.10
N GLY A 448 -23.51 -1.12 -10.39
CA GLY A 448 -24.38 -0.63 -11.47
C GLY A 448 -25.70 -1.39 -11.55
N VAL A 449 -25.64 -2.73 -11.49
CA VAL A 449 -26.83 -3.60 -11.48
C VAL A 449 -27.77 -3.26 -10.31
N LEU A 450 -27.23 -3.07 -9.11
CA LEU A 450 -28.03 -2.71 -7.94
C LEU A 450 -28.63 -1.30 -8.06
N ILE A 451 -27.83 -0.33 -8.51
CA ILE A 451 -28.24 1.07 -8.65
C ILE A 451 -29.37 1.21 -9.68
N ASN A 452 -29.31 0.48 -10.79
CA ASN A 452 -30.37 0.45 -11.80
C ASN A 452 -31.72 -0.07 -11.26
N LYS A 453 -31.69 -0.89 -10.20
CA LYS A 453 -32.90 -1.36 -9.51
C LYS A 453 -33.28 -0.46 -8.31
N GLY A 454 -32.69 0.74 -8.22
CA GLY A 454 -32.95 1.73 -7.17
C GLY A 454 -32.28 1.42 -5.83
N ILE A 455 -31.25 0.56 -5.81
CA ILE A 455 -30.54 0.15 -4.61
C ILE A 455 -29.14 0.78 -4.61
N MET A 456 -28.92 1.75 -3.73
CA MET A 456 -27.61 2.39 -3.61
C MET A 456 -26.57 1.39 -3.07
N SER A 457 -25.60 1.04 -3.92
CA SER A 457 -24.41 0.27 -3.56
C SER A 457 -23.18 1.18 -3.60
N THR A 458 -22.39 1.16 -2.53
CA THR A 458 -21.18 2.00 -2.43
C THR A 458 -19.94 1.11 -2.35
N PRO A 459 -19.05 1.17 -3.36
CA PRO A 459 -17.72 0.55 -3.26
C PRO A 459 -16.93 1.19 -2.12
N LYS A 460 -16.51 0.40 -1.14
CA LYS A 460 -15.71 0.90 -0.02
C LYS A 460 -14.24 0.61 -0.21
N TYR A 461 -13.86 -0.66 -0.23
CA TYR A 461 -12.45 -1.06 -0.30
C TYR A 461 -12.22 -2.10 -1.39
N GLY A 462 -11.10 -1.98 -2.08
CA GLY A 462 -10.46 -3.10 -2.76
C GLY A 462 -9.41 -3.70 -1.83
N GLY A 463 -9.31 -5.02 -1.78
CA GLY A 463 -8.50 -5.71 -0.78
C GLY A 463 -7.90 -7.02 -1.26
N LEU A 464 -6.94 -7.50 -0.47
CA LEU A 464 -6.41 -8.85 -0.55
C LEU A 464 -7.12 -9.73 0.46
N LEU A 465 -7.81 -10.75 -0.03
CA LEU A 465 -8.53 -11.74 0.75
C LEU A 465 -7.72 -13.03 0.78
N GLU A 466 -7.31 -13.45 1.97
CA GLU A 466 -6.74 -14.78 2.16
C GLU A 466 -7.88 -15.78 2.30
N ILE A 467 -7.98 -16.70 1.35
CA ILE A 467 -8.98 -17.77 1.33
C ILE A 467 -8.37 -19.07 1.87
N GLY A 468 -9.09 -19.68 2.80
CA GLY A 468 -8.72 -20.89 3.53
C GLY A 468 -9.89 -21.32 4.41
N LYS A 469 -9.62 -22.02 5.51
CA LYS A 469 -10.68 -22.47 6.44
C LYS A 469 -11.52 -21.30 7.00
N ASN A 470 -10.86 -20.17 7.29
CA ASN A 470 -11.47 -18.95 7.78
C ASN A 470 -10.99 -17.78 6.92
N PRO A 471 -11.73 -17.35 5.89
CA PRO A 471 -11.28 -16.26 5.02
C PRO A 471 -11.29 -14.90 5.72
N PHE A 472 -10.30 -14.06 5.43
CA PHE A 472 -10.17 -12.71 6.00
C PHE A 472 -9.39 -11.78 5.08
N PHE A 473 -9.65 -10.47 5.17
CA PHE A 473 -8.85 -9.49 4.44
C PHE A 473 -7.50 -9.26 5.15
N THR A 474 -6.41 -9.37 4.41
CA THR A 474 -5.06 -9.05 4.87
C THR A 474 -4.68 -7.59 4.63
N GLU A 475 -5.26 -6.96 3.60
CA GLU A 475 -5.01 -5.57 3.22
C GLU A 475 -6.27 -4.96 2.60
N LEU A 476 -6.48 -3.65 2.81
CA LEU A 476 -7.55 -2.86 2.22
C LEU A 476 -7.03 -1.47 1.80
N ILE A 477 -7.45 -1.02 0.62
CA ILE A 477 -7.30 0.37 0.16
C ILE A 477 -8.67 0.87 -0.26
N SER A 478 -9.04 2.07 0.22
CA SER A 478 -10.34 2.65 -0.08
C SER A 478 -10.42 3.14 -1.53
N TYR A 479 -11.52 2.84 -2.22
CA TYR A 479 -11.78 3.33 -3.58
C TYR A 479 -11.87 4.86 -3.66
N ASP A 480 -12.36 5.50 -2.59
CA ASP A 480 -12.46 6.95 -2.47
C ASP A 480 -11.20 7.62 -1.88
N GLY A 481 -10.16 6.81 -1.65
CA GLY A 481 -8.87 7.23 -1.10
C GLY A 481 -7.70 6.99 -2.05
N SER A 482 -7.92 6.45 -3.24
CA SER A 482 -6.89 6.12 -4.23
C SER A 482 -7.24 6.66 -5.62
N SER A 483 -6.27 7.14 -6.38
CA SER A 483 -6.43 7.48 -7.80
C SER A 483 -6.26 6.28 -8.74
N ILE A 484 -5.56 5.25 -8.26
CA ILE A 484 -5.31 3.96 -8.93
C ILE A 484 -6.20 2.87 -8.31
N ASP A 485 -6.50 1.82 -9.07
CA ASP A 485 -7.25 0.68 -8.53
C ASP A 485 -6.45 -0.04 -7.43
N PRO A 486 -7.01 -0.25 -6.23
CA PRO A 486 -6.39 -1.06 -5.18
C PRO A 486 -5.85 -2.40 -5.68
N HIS A 487 -6.58 -3.07 -6.57
CA HIS A 487 -6.22 -4.39 -7.07
C HIS A 487 -5.01 -4.34 -7.99
N GLU A 488 -4.86 -3.29 -8.80
CA GLU A 488 -3.63 -3.05 -9.57
C GLU A 488 -2.42 -2.96 -8.65
N ILE A 489 -2.51 -2.16 -7.59
CA ILE A 489 -1.41 -2.00 -6.62
C ILE A 489 -0.98 -3.35 -6.05
N PHE A 490 -1.94 -4.16 -5.60
CA PHE A 490 -1.63 -5.45 -5.00
C PHE A 490 -0.99 -6.45 -6.00
N ILE A 491 -1.36 -6.39 -7.28
CA ILE A 491 -0.72 -7.20 -8.32
C ILE A 491 0.67 -6.66 -8.64
N PHE A 492 0.86 -5.35 -8.74
CA PHE A 492 2.18 -4.75 -8.97
C PHE A 492 3.16 -5.07 -7.84
N LYS A 493 2.66 -5.11 -6.60
CA LYS A 493 3.42 -5.52 -5.41
C LYS A 493 3.65 -7.03 -5.29
N ASN A 494 3.19 -7.84 -6.25
CA ASN A 494 3.25 -9.30 -6.21
C ASN A 494 2.68 -9.87 -4.90
N MET A 495 1.59 -9.30 -4.40
CA MET A 495 1.00 -9.69 -3.12
C MET A 495 -0.11 -10.74 -3.26
N THR A 496 -0.42 -11.20 -4.46
CA THR A 496 -1.40 -12.26 -4.75
C THR A 496 -0.71 -13.61 -4.87
N TYR A 497 -1.43 -14.68 -4.56
CA TYR A 497 -1.06 -16.05 -4.95
C TYR A 497 -2.35 -16.81 -5.28
N VAL A 498 -2.83 -16.59 -6.50
CA VAL A 498 -4.07 -17.14 -7.04
C VAL A 498 -3.91 -18.60 -7.43
N LEU A 499 -2.75 -18.98 -7.98
CA LEU A 499 -2.48 -20.36 -8.43
C LEU A 499 -2.13 -21.29 -7.26
N ASN A 500 -1.07 -20.97 -6.50
CA ASN A 500 -0.73 -21.62 -5.23
C ASN A 500 0.41 -20.85 -4.53
N LYS A 501 0.56 -21.03 -3.21
CA LYS A 501 1.63 -20.42 -2.41
C LYS A 501 3.03 -20.95 -2.73
N SER A 502 3.14 -22.20 -3.22
CA SER A 502 4.43 -22.88 -3.47
C SER A 502 5.32 -22.24 -4.54
N ASN A 503 4.78 -21.31 -5.34
CA ASN A 503 5.53 -20.60 -6.38
C ASN A 503 5.98 -19.20 -5.94
N HIS A 504 5.67 -18.78 -4.71
CA HIS A 504 6.12 -17.49 -4.17
C HIS A 504 7.40 -17.65 -3.38
N ASP A 505 8.38 -16.78 -3.68
CA ASP A 505 9.64 -16.69 -2.96
C ASP A 505 9.40 -16.69 -1.43
N GLU A 506 10.02 -17.64 -0.74
CA GLU A 506 9.92 -17.88 0.70
C GLU A 506 10.35 -16.67 1.55
N ASN A 507 10.89 -15.63 0.94
CA ASN A 507 11.47 -14.46 1.61
C ASN A 507 10.45 -13.41 2.07
N TYR A 508 9.20 -13.44 1.61
CA TYR A 508 8.23 -12.42 2.03
C TYR A 508 7.63 -12.65 3.42
N LEU A 509 7.82 -13.83 4.04
CA LEU A 509 7.35 -14.15 5.39
C LEU A 509 8.20 -15.25 6.05
N ASN A 510 9.53 -15.09 6.12
CA ASN A 510 10.35 -15.88 7.04
C ASN A 510 10.22 -15.36 8.47
N ASN A 511 9.02 -15.50 9.04
CA ASN A 511 8.83 -15.48 10.48
C ASN A 511 8.61 -16.94 10.94
N PRO A 512 9.55 -17.55 11.69
CA PRO A 512 9.48 -18.94 12.14
C PRO A 512 8.29 -19.24 13.08
N ASP A 513 7.46 -18.24 13.38
CA ASP A 513 6.20 -18.40 14.11
C ASP A 513 5.04 -19.00 13.28
N TYR A 514 5.13 -19.12 11.95
CA TYR A 514 4.00 -19.56 11.11
C TYR A 514 4.09 -21.00 10.63
N ASN A 515 4.01 -21.95 11.56
CA ASN A 515 3.82 -23.36 11.22
C ASN A 515 2.31 -23.66 11.11
N PHE A 516 1.71 -23.31 9.98
CA PHE A 516 0.41 -23.84 9.60
C PHE A 516 0.64 -24.97 8.58
N ASP A 517 -0.30 -25.90 8.53
CA ASP A 517 -0.48 -26.79 7.39
C ASP A 517 -1.05 -25.93 6.22
N ILE A 518 -0.17 -25.18 5.52
CA ILE A 518 -0.50 -24.12 4.53
C ILE A 518 -0.56 -24.67 3.09
N ASN A 519 -0.58 -26.00 2.92
CA ASN A 519 -0.80 -26.61 1.63
C ASN A 519 -2.27 -26.40 1.20
N GLY A 520 -2.57 -25.24 0.59
CA GLY A 520 -3.85 -24.95 -0.05
C GLY A 520 -4.50 -23.58 0.22
N SER A 521 -3.91 -22.69 1.03
CA SER A 521 -4.44 -21.31 1.13
C SER A 521 -4.08 -20.52 -0.13
N LYS A 522 -4.94 -19.56 -0.49
CA LYS A 522 -4.70 -18.64 -1.62
C LYS A 522 -4.95 -17.21 -1.18
N LYS A 523 -4.31 -16.25 -1.84
CA LYS A 523 -4.58 -14.83 -1.61
C LYS A 523 -5.02 -14.19 -2.90
N ILE A 524 -6.27 -13.79 -2.90
CA ILE A 524 -7.00 -13.31 -4.07
C ILE A 524 -7.47 -11.87 -3.84
N LEU A 525 -7.82 -11.19 -4.90
CA LEU A 525 -8.33 -9.84 -4.92
C LEU A 525 -9.85 -9.87 -4.74
N ALA A 526 -10.36 -9.05 -3.83
CA ALA A 526 -11.79 -8.92 -3.58
C ALA A 526 -12.15 -7.47 -3.27
N SER A 527 -13.42 -7.12 -3.45
CA SER A 527 -13.96 -5.80 -3.13
C SER A 527 -15.05 -5.94 -2.09
N ILE A 528 -15.07 -5.04 -1.11
CA ILE A 528 -16.18 -4.89 -0.18
C ILE A 528 -17.02 -3.67 -0.55
N LYS A 529 -18.33 -3.88 -0.57
CA LYS A 529 -19.35 -2.88 -0.89
C LYS A 529 -20.29 -2.72 0.29
N GLU A 530 -20.93 -1.56 0.39
CA GLU A 530 -21.96 -1.29 1.39
C GLU A 530 -23.28 -0.94 0.75
N VAL A 531 -24.36 -1.45 1.36
CA VAL A 531 -25.74 -1.16 0.97
C VAL A 531 -26.57 -0.86 2.24
N PRO A 532 -27.50 0.11 2.20
CA PRO A 532 -28.44 0.34 3.29
C PRO A 532 -29.19 -0.93 3.68
N PHE A 533 -29.26 -1.24 4.99
CA PHE A 533 -29.83 -2.52 5.44
C PHE A 533 -31.30 -2.72 5.05
N ILE A 534 -32.04 -1.63 4.83
CA ILE A 534 -33.44 -1.68 4.40
C ILE A 534 -33.61 -2.34 3.01
N ALA A 535 -32.57 -2.30 2.16
CA ALA A 535 -32.61 -2.90 0.83
C ALA A 535 -32.12 -4.36 0.81
N ARG A 536 -31.73 -4.92 1.96
CA ARG A 536 -30.96 -6.18 2.03
C ARG A 536 -31.64 -7.37 1.34
N ASP A 537 -32.95 -7.55 1.51
CA ASP A 537 -33.63 -8.72 0.94
C ASP A 537 -33.67 -8.65 -0.59
N LYS A 538 -33.99 -7.47 -1.15
CA LYS A 538 -33.93 -7.22 -2.60
C LYS A 538 -32.51 -7.35 -3.14
N THR A 539 -31.52 -6.80 -2.43
CA THR A 539 -30.11 -6.95 -2.81
C THR A 539 -29.70 -8.42 -2.85
N LYS A 540 -30.09 -9.20 -1.83
CA LYS A 540 -29.76 -10.62 -1.76
C LYS A 540 -30.34 -11.38 -2.95
N GLU A 541 -31.60 -11.14 -3.31
CA GLU A 541 -32.23 -11.77 -4.47
C GLU A 541 -31.46 -11.50 -5.78
N ILE A 542 -31.07 -10.24 -6.01
CA ILE A 542 -30.28 -9.84 -7.19
C ILE A 542 -28.89 -10.50 -7.17
N LEU A 543 -28.18 -10.44 -6.04
CA LEU A 543 -26.83 -11.00 -5.93
C LEU A 543 -26.83 -12.53 -6.03
N ASP A 544 -27.84 -13.22 -5.47
CA ASP A 544 -28.00 -14.67 -5.60
C ASP A 544 -28.23 -15.07 -7.08
N ARG A 545 -28.91 -14.24 -7.87
CA ARG A 545 -29.03 -14.43 -9.34
C ARG A 545 -27.71 -14.21 -10.07
N MET A 546 -26.98 -13.15 -9.72
CA MET A 546 -25.65 -12.89 -10.28
C MET A 546 -24.68 -14.05 -9.99
N GLU A 547 -24.75 -14.66 -8.80
CA GLU A 547 -23.94 -15.84 -8.46
C GLU A 547 -24.27 -17.04 -9.36
N LYS A 548 -25.56 -17.26 -9.68
CA LYS A 548 -25.99 -18.36 -10.57
C LYS A 548 -25.43 -18.25 -11.98
N ILE A 549 -25.24 -17.04 -12.49
CA ILE A 549 -24.59 -16.79 -13.79
C ILE A 549 -23.06 -16.74 -13.69
N LYS A 550 -22.48 -17.19 -12.57
CA LYS A 550 -21.03 -17.29 -12.32
C LYS A 550 -20.32 -15.93 -12.16
N LEU A 551 -21.04 -14.90 -11.72
CA LEU A 551 -20.40 -13.69 -11.21
C LEU A 551 -19.98 -13.89 -9.75
N PRO A 552 -18.75 -13.49 -9.37
CA PRO A 552 -18.16 -13.90 -8.10
C PRO A 552 -18.73 -13.11 -6.91
N ILE A 553 -19.77 -13.63 -6.26
CA ILE A 553 -20.31 -13.13 -4.99
C ILE A 553 -19.82 -14.04 -3.84
N PHE A 554 -19.02 -13.51 -2.91
CA PHE A 554 -18.34 -14.34 -1.92
C PHE A 554 -19.15 -14.50 -0.64
N LYS A 555 -19.65 -13.37 -0.12
CA LYS A 555 -20.40 -13.29 1.13
C LYS A 555 -21.32 -12.07 1.11
N ILE A 556 -22.55 -12.27 1.57
CA ILE A 556 -23.51 -11.21 1.90
C ILE A 556 -23.65 -11.18 3.42
N GLY A 557 -23.15 -10.13 4.05
CA GLY A 557 -23.18 -9.95 5.50
C GLY A 557 -24.59 -9.72 6.04
N LYS A 558 -24.73 -9.88 7.35
CA LYS A 558 -25.85 -9.34 8.11
C LYS A 558 -25.60 -7.86 8.43
N PRO A 559 -26.65 -7.07 8.71
CA PRO A 559 -26.47 -5.70 9.18
C PRO A 559 -25.54 -5.66 10.41
N ARG A 560 -24.60 -4.72 10.43
CA ARG A 560 -23.60 -4.55 11.51
C ARG A 560 -22.63 -5.72 11.72
N GLU A 561 -22.61 -6.70 10.80
CA GLU A 561 -21.66 -7.82 10.82
C GLU A 561 -20.35 -7.40 10.14
N LEU A 562 -19.22 -7.88 10.67
CA LEU A 562 -17.96 -7.83 9.95
C LEU A 562 -18.00 -8.81 8.78
N VAL A 563 -17.63 -8.35 7.60
CA VAL A 563 -17.56 -9.20 6.42
C VAL A 563 -16.10 -9.54 6.17
N TYR A 564 -15.72 -10.79 6.49
CA TYR A 564 -14.34 -11.27 6.43
C TYR A 564 -13.33 -10.43 7.22
N ASN A 565 -13.70 -9.92 8.40
CA ASN A 565 -12.95 -8.97 9.26
C ASN A 565 -12.99 -7.49 8.85
N ALA A 566 -13.62 -7.15 7.71
CA ALA A 566 -13.82 -5.76 7.30
C ALA A 566 -15.08 -5.17 7.95
N LYS A 567 -14.96 -3.93 8.42
CA LYS A 567 -16.05 -3.18 9.05
C LYS A 567 -16.96 -2.58 7.98
N VAL A 568 -18.24 -2.52 8.32
CA VAL A 568 -19.30 -1.89 7.53
C VAL A 568 -20.01 -0.87 8.41
N ASP A 569 -20.51 0.21 7.83
CA ASP A 569 -21.33 1.20 8.54
C ASP A 569 -22.49 0.56 9.33
N ARG A 570 -22.86 1.19 10.46
CA ARG A 570 -23.86 0.67 11.41
C ARG A 570 -25.27 0.55 10.82
N TYR A 571 -25.57 1.31 9.77
CA TYR A 571 -26.86 1.31 9.07
C TYR A 571 -26.78 0.64 7.69
N ASN A 572 -25.66 -0.02 7.41
CA ASN A 572 -25.44 -0.79 6.20
C ASN A 572 -25.21 -2.27 6.53
N PHE A 573 -25.28 -3.10 5.50
CA PHE A 573 -24.65 -4.41 5.48
C PHE A 573 -23.61 -4.42 4.36
N GLY A 574 -22.58 -5.25 4.53
CA GLY A 574 -21.55 -5.40 3.52
C GLY A 574 -21.79 -6.63 2.67
N PHE A 575 -21.36 -6.57 1.41
CA PHE A 575 -21.15 -7.77 0.62
C PHE A 575 -19.79 -7.73 -0.06
N VAL A 576 -19.26 -8.91 -0.38
CA VAL A 576 -17.93 -9.06 -0.96
C VAL A 576 -18.02 -9.73 -2.32
N THR A 577 -17.35 -9.15 -3.30
CA THR A 577 -17.26 -9.63 -4.68
C THR A 577 -15.82 -9.94 -5.05
N GLY A 578 -15.60 -10.94 -5.90
CA GLY A 578 -14.29 -11.20 -6.48
C GLY A 578 -13.89 -10.16 -7.51
N SER A 579 -12.58 -9.92 -7.64
CA SER A 579 -12.03 -9.10 -8.73
C SER A 579 -11.91 -9.89 -10.03
N GLY A 580 -12.26 -9.27 -11.16
CA GLY A 580 -11.90 -9.78 -12.49
C GLY A 580 -10.39 -9.79 -12.78
N LEU A 581 -9.59 -9.07 -11.98
CA LEU A 581 -8.14 -9.06 -12.13
C LEU A 581 -7.45 -10.27 -11.48
N ASN A 582 -8.17 -11.17 -10.80
CA ASN A 582 -7.56 -12.39 -10.23
C ASN A 582 -6.91 -13.29 -11.28
N GLN A 583 -7.52 -13.39 -12.46
CA GLN A 583 -6.97 -14.15 -13.58
C GLN A 583 -5.73 -13.48 -14.17
N ILE A 584 -5.75 -12.16 -14.26
CA ILE A 584 -4.60 -11.35 -14.68
C ILE A 584 -3.44 -11.48 -13.69
N ALA A 585 -3.74 -11.51 -12.39
CA ALA A 585 -2.77 -11.77 -11.34
C ALA A 585 -2.15 -13.17 -11.49
N ALA A 586 -2.93 -14.19 -11.81
CA ALA A 586 -2.43 -15.55 -12.06
C ALA A 586 -1.49 -15.64 -13.27
N ILE A 587 -1.77 -14.89 -14.34
CA ILE A 587 -0.88 -14.77 -15.51
C ILE A 587 0.47 -14.16 -15.08
N LYS A 588 0.43 -13.04 -14.35
CA LYS A 588 1.65 -12.39 -13.84
C LYS A 588 2.44 -13.28 -12.86
N GLU A 589 1.75 -14.01 -11.98
CA GLU A 589 2.36 -14.99 -11.06
C GLU A 589 3.11 -16.12 -11.80
N SER A 590 2.78 -16.35 -13.07
CA SER A 590 3.43 -17.36 -13.93
C SER A 590 4.64 -16.81 -14.68
N GLY A 591 4.98 -15.53 -14.50
CA GLY A 591 6.15 -14.90 -15.11
C GLY A 591 5.89 -14.18 -16.45
N ILE A 592 4.63 -14.14 -16.90
CA ILE A 592 4.23 -13.41 -18.12
C ILE A 592 4.10 -11.92 -17.79
N ASP A 593 4.70 -11.06 -18.61
CA ASP A 593 4.53 -9.60 -18.48
C ASP A 593 3.12 -9.18 -18.86
N VAL A 594 2.49 -8.36 -18.02
CA VAL A 594 1.12 -7.90 -18.24
C VAL A 594 1.02 -6.40 -17.99
N ASN A 595 0.51 -5.65 -18.97
CA ASN A 595 0.13 -4.26 -18.78
C ASN A 595 -1.32 -4.20 -18.30
N ILE A 596 -1.49 -4.11 -16.98
CA ILE A 596 -2.78 -4.14 -16.32
C ILE A 596 -3.45 -2.77 -16.45
N LYS A 597 -4.71 -2.76 -16.90
CA LYS A 597 -5.59 -1.58 -16.81
C LYS A 597 -6.95 -1.99 -16.24
N ALA A 598 -7.24 -1.53 -15.03
CA ALA A 598 -8.54 -1.70 -14.41
C ALA A 598 -9.54 -0.66 -14.93
N VAL A 599 -10.82 -0.99 -14.86
CA VAL A 599 -11.93 -0.03 -14.99
C VAL A 599 -11.84 0.78 -16.30
N GLN A 600 -11.79 0.09 -17.45
CA GLN A 600 -11.51 0.71 -18.75
C GLN A 600 -12.76 1.02 -19.58
N GLY A 601 -13.82 0.21 -19.47
CA GLY A 601 -15.00 0.37 -20.31
C GLY A 601 -16.14 -0.55 -19.92
N THR A 602 -17.07 -0.73 -20.85
CA THR A 602 -18.23 -1.63 -20.72
C THR A 602 -18.33 -2.53 -21.94
N ILE A 603 -18.69 -3.80 -21.74
CA ILE A 603 -18.87 -4.80 -22.81
C ILE A 603 -20.19 -5.55 -22.56
N GLU A 604 -20.91 -5.88 -23.65
CA GLU A 604 -22.08 -6.76 -23.61
C GLU A 604 -21.66 -8.16 -23.15
N ILE A 605 -22.36 -8.72 -22.16
CA ILE A 605 -21.99 -10.04 -21.62
C ILE A 605 -22.01 -11.15 -22.70
N ASP A 606 -22.90 -11.03 -23.69
CA ASP A 606 -23.05 -12.00 -24.78
C ASP A 606 -21.89 -11.97 -25.78
N GLU A 607 -21.10 -10.90 -25.78
CA GLU A 607 -19.86 -10.81 -26.55
C GLU A 607 -18.67 -11.44 -25.83
N MET A 608 -18.85 -11.92 -24.59
CA MET A 608 -17.80 -12.55 -23.80
C MET A 608 -17.83 -14.08 -23.94
N GLU A 609 -16.65 -14.68 -23.95
CA GLU A 609 -16.43 -16.12 -23.94
C GLU A 609 -16.36 -16.67 -22.51
N LEU A 610 -16.56 -17.98 -22.36
CA LEU A 610 -16.41 -18.71 -21.11
C LEU A 610 -15.16 -19.60 -21.14
N LEU A 611 -14.36 -19.59 -20.07
CA LEU A 611 -13.16 -20.43 -19.90
C LEU A 611 -13.39 -21.95 -19.84
#